data_AF-A0A7U4GGF6-F1
#
_entry.id   AF-A0A7U4GGF6-F1
#
_cell.length_a   1.000
_cell.length_b   1.000
_cell.length_c   1.000
_cell.angle_alpha   90.00
_cell.angle_beta   90.00
_cell.angle_gamma   90.00
#
_symmetry.space_group_name_H-M   'P 1'
#
loop_
_entity.id
_entity.type
_entity.pdbx_description
1 polymer ?
#
loop_
_entity_poly.entity_id
_entity_poly.type
_entity_poly.pdbx_seq_one_letter_code
_entity_poly.pdbx_strand_id
1 'polypeptide(L)'
;MENKLQFEVQEDFGCFVYPDERFGPLLDEFDDLLDARQSGDMNDKRYIAELNRLIRQESDFIDLHAHLSFAFLEQDKPKKALDAALAGLAAGNRLIPESFSGAIEWGYVDNRPYLRALQGAMLAYMRLRRHKDAATLIDKMLAYNPNDNQGSRYLLGSEVLRAGNKERAANIFDEYADNYPPYYYELALLHILNKDWVKAATALRHGFSANSYIAEMLCGNFHPQPLAIWHGSNFAEPDMATDYIEMYGELWFRHPEALAFTRWLFNHSSIMTERASLMKCTEDLFSERDFGARGRIIDHQQRLLNGIDHRLSTEIVKKVKNRQGQEIWPWLHTFEWPVV
;
A
#
# COMPACT_ATOMS: atom_id res chain seq x y z
N MET A 1 -20.25 23.02 30.45
CA MET A 1 -19.40 21.92 29.94
C MET A 1 -17.96 22.36 30.08
N GLU A 2 -17.03 21.46 30.42
CA GLU A 2 -15.61 21.83 30.43
C GLU A 2 -15.19 22.20 28.99
N ASN A 3 -14.65 23.41 28.81
CA ASN A 3 -14.15 23.92 27.52
C ASN A 3 -12.82 23.23 27.17
N LYS A 4 -12.87 21.92 26.93
CA LYS A 4 -11.74 21.04 26.65
C LYS A 4 -12.11 20.05 25.55
N LEU A 5 -11.12 19.44 24.90
CA LEU A 5 -11.34 18.33 23.98
C LEU A 5 -12.09 17.20 24.70
N GLN A 6 -13.14 16.68 24.07
CA GLN A 6 -13.96 15.60 24.60
C GLN A 6 -14.03 14.45 23.60
N PHE A 7 -14.46 13.29 24.10
CA PHE A 7 -14.82 12.14 23.28
C PHE A 7 -16.20 11.67 23.71
N GLU A 8 -17.16 11.76 22.80
CA GLU A 8 -18.54 11.34 23.01
C GLU A 8 -18.76 9.96 22.38
N VAL A 9 -19.49 9.12 23.08
CA VAL A 9 -19.92 7.81 22.57
C VAL A 9 -21.41 7.89 22.28
N GLN A 10 -21.77 7.69 21.01
CA GLN A 10 -23.14 7.64 20.52
C GLN A 10 -23.38 6.25 19.92
N GLU A 11 -24.10 5.40 20.66
CA GLU A 11 -24.28 3.98 20.31
C GLU A 11 -22.92 3.27 20.13
N ASP A 12 -22.62 2.81 18.91
CA ASP A 12 -21.38 2.13 18.53
C ASP A 12 -20.37 3.08 17.87
N PHE A 13 -20.61 4.39 17.90
CA PHE A 13 -19.72 5.40 17.30
C PHE A 13 -19.08 6.28 18.36
N GLY A 14 -17.79 6.53 18.17
CA GLY A 14 -17.01 7.50 18.94
C GLY A 14 -16.76 8.74 18.12
N CYS A 15 -17.01 9.91 18.70
CA CYS A 15 -16.74 11.20 18.09
C CYS A 15 -15.91 12.07 19.02
N PHE A 16 -14.81 12.61 18.52
CA PHE A 16 -14.15 13.72 19.19
C PHE A 16 -15.01 14.98 19.07
N VAL A 17 -14.95 15.84 20.08
CA VAL A 17 -15.63 17.14 20.07
C VAL A 17 -14.62 18.20 20.47
N TYR A 18 -14.41 19.17 19.59
CA TYR A 18 -13.54 20.34 19.80
C TYR A 18 -14.41 21.56 20.08
N PRO A 19 -14.58 22.01 21.34
CA PRO A 19 -15.41 23.18 21.62
C PRO A 19 -14.91 24.46 20.94
N ASP A 20 -15.77 25.10 20.16
CA ASP A 20 -15.46 26.30 19.36
C ASP A 20 -14.84 27.42 20.19
N GLU A 21 -15.31 27.64 21.43
CA GLU A 21 -14.78 28.70 22.30
C GLU A 21 -13.29 28.55 22.62
N ARG A 22 -12.77 27.31 22.62
CA ARG A 22 -11.34 27.03 22.87
C ARG A 22 -10.57 26.80 21.58
N PHE A 23 -11.14 26.03 20.65
CA PHE A 23 -10.42 25.58 19.46
C PHE A 23 -10.70 26.41 18.20
N GLY A 24 -11.82 27.13 18.12
CA GLY A 24 -12.20 27.91 16.94
C GLY A 24 -11.12 28.89 16.45
N PRO A 25 -10.60 29.80 17.30
CA PRO A 25 -9.54 30.72 16.88
C PRO A 25 -8.25 30.02 16.45
N LEU A 26 -7.95 28.85 17.03
CA LEU A 26 -6.78 28.05 16.68
C LEU A 26 -6.99 27.30 15.36
N LEU A 27 -8.20 26.83 15.09
CA LEU A 27 -8.60 26.19 13.84
C LEU A 27 -8.44 27.17 12.67
N ASP A 28 -8.92 28.40 12.81
CA ASP A 28 -8.75 29.44 11.77
C ASP A 28 -7.26 29.70 11.47
N GLU A 29 -6.43 29.86 12.52
CA GLU A 29 -4.98 30.08 12.36
C GLU A 29 -4.27 28.85 11.76
N PHE A 30 -4.75 27.64 12.09
CA PHE A 30 -4.23 26.40 11.55
C PHE A 30 -4.62 26.20 10.08
N ASP A 31 -5.84 26.53 9.70
CA ASP A 31 -6.31 26.46 8.31
C ASP A 31 -5.51 27.43 7.42
N ASP A 32 -5.28 28.67 7.87
CA ASP A 32 -4.40 29.63 7.19
C ASP A 32 -2.97 29.08 7.02
N LEU A 33 -2.48 28.35 8.03
CA LEU A 33 -1.17 27.70 7.99
C LEU A 33 -1.12 26.55 6.97
N LEU A 34 -2.19 25.76 6.84
CA LEU A 34 -2.31 24.70 5.84
C LEU A 34 -2.41 25.28 4.43
N ASP A 35 -3.21 26.32 4.23
CA ASP A 35 -3.36 27.00 2.95
C ASP A 35 -2.04 27.59 2.46
N ALA A 36 -1.29 28.27 3.35
CA ALA A 36 0.02 28.81 3.02
C ALA A 36 1.07 27.72 2.70
N ARG A 37 0.94 26.54 3.31
CA ARG A 37 1.78 25.38 2.99
C ARG A 37 1.43 24.81 1.62
N GLN A 38 0.14 24.70 1.31
CA GLN A 38 -0.35 24.16 0.05
C GLN A 38 -0.06 25.10 -1.14
N SER A 39 -0.13 26.42 -0.93
CA SER A 39 0.17 27.43 -1.97
C SER A 39 1.67 27.55 -2.28
N GLY A 40 2.54 26.98 -1.44
CA GLY A 40 4.00 27.10 -1.54
C GLY A 40 4.56 28.39 -0.92
N ASP A 41 3.73 29.21 -0.28
CA ASP A 41 4.15 30.42 0.44
C ASP A 41 4.90 30.10 1.75
N MET A 42 4.89 28.82 2.16
CA MET A 42 5.55 28.34 3.36
C MET A 42 6.50 27.16 3.14
N ASN A 43 7.78 27.40 3.39
CA ASN A 43 8.79 26.34 3.42
C ASN A 43 8.67 25.45 4.68
N ASP A 44 9.25 24.25 4.60
CA ASP A 44 9.14 23.22 5.64
C ASP A 44 9.61 23.68 7.01
N LYS A 45 10.70 24.47 7.04
CA LYS A 45 11.31 24.93 8.28
C LYS A 45 10.37 25.88 9.01
N ARG A 46 9.72 26.80 8.28
CA ARG A 46 8.73 27.71 8.84
C ARG A 46 7.47 26.97 9.25
N TYR A 47 6.98 26.05 8.42
CA TYR A 47 5.81 25.23 8.71
C TYR A 47 5.96 24.46 10.02
N ILE A 48 7.08 23.74 10.19
CA ILE A 48 7.40 23.04 11.43
C ILE A 48 7.52 24.00 12.62
N ALA A 49 8.11 25.17 12.45
CA ALA A 49 8.25 26.15 13.52
C ALA A 49 6.89 26.67 14.01
N GLU A 50 5.97 26.96 13.09
CA GLU A 50 4.60 27.40 13.41
C GLU A 50 3.80 26.27 14.07
N LEU A 51 3.82 25.05 13.52
CA LEU A 51 3.19 23.89 14.17
C LEU A 51 3.66 23.72 15.63
N ASN A 52 4.98 23.82 15.87
CA ASN A 52 5.51 23.73 17.23
C ASN A 52 5.09 24.90 18.12
N ARG A 53 4.88 26.10 17.57
CA ARG A 53 4.34 27.25 18.33
C ARG A 53 2.89 26.98 18.72
N LEU A 54 2.05 26.56 17.78
CA LEU A 54 0.65 26.25 18.02
C LEU A 54 0.50 25.11 19.04
N ILE A 55 1.32 24.05 18.95
CA ILE A 55 1.33 22.94 19.93
C ILE A 55 1.69 23.42 21.34
N ARG A 56 2.57 24.42 21.49
CA ARG A 56 2.89 25.00 22.80
C ARG A 56 1.75 25.84 23.37
N GLN A 57 0.91 26.41 22.51
CA GLN A 57 -0.27 27.18 22.92
C GLN A 57 -1.42 26.23 23.28
N GLU A 58 -1.62 25.17 22.49
CA GLU A 58 -2.69 24.21 22.68
C GLU A 58 -2.22 22.79 22.34
N SER A 59 -1.74 22.07 23.35
CA SER A 59 -1.19 20.73 23.16
C SER A 59 -2.25 19.67 22.88
N ASP A 60 -3.53 19.95 23.20
CA ASP A 60 -4.62 18.99 23.03
C ASP A 60 -5.19 19.00 21.61
N PHE A 61 -4.79 19.95 20.75
CA PHE A 61 -5.23 19.96 19.37
C PHE A 61 -4.46 18.92 18.54
N ILE A 62 -5.05 17.74 18.41
CA ILE A 62 -4.44 16.53 17.85
C ILE A 62 -3.89 16.75 16.43
N ASP A 63 -4.57 17.55 15.60
CA ASP A 63 -4.23 17.66 14.17
C ASP A 63 -2.87 18.31 13.95
N LEU A 64 -2.46 19.25 14.83
CA LEU A 64 -1.12 19.84 14.79
C LEU A 64 -0.03 18.77 14.92
N HIS A 65 -0.23 17.80 15.80
CA HIS A 65 0.72 16.70 16.02
C HIS A 65 0.75 15.74 14.81
N ALA A 66 -0.40 15.48 14.20
CA ALA A 66 -0.49 14.67 13.00
C ALA A 66 0.27 15.33 11.82
N HIS A 67 0.03 16.61 11.59
CA HIS A 67 0.72 17.38 10.55
C HIS A 67 2.22 17.54 10.82
N LEU A 68 2.62 17.72 12.09
CA LEU A 68 4.04 17.71 12.47
C LEU A 68 4.69 16.35 12.20
N SER A 69 3.96 15.25 12.42
CA SER A 69 4.41 13.90 12.09
C SER A 69 4.68 13.75 10.58
N PHE A 70 3.73 14.15 9.73
CA PHE A 70 3.88 14.09 8.28
C PHE A 70 5.05 14.96 7.79
N ALA A 71 5.20 16.18 8.29
CA ALA A 71 6.33 17.05 7.94
C ALA A 71 7.70 16.43 8.32
N PHE A 72 7.77 15.64 9.40
CA PHE A 72 8.98 14.89 9.73
C PHE A 72 9.18 13.65 8.86
N LEU A 73 8.12 12.97 8.41
CA LEU A 73 8.22 11.88 7.45
C LEU A 73 8.73 12.35 6.09
N GLU A 74 8.25 13.50 5.59
CA GLU A 74 8.73 14.14 4.36
C GLU A 74 10.23 14.45 4.42
N GLN A 75 10.77 14.71 5.61
CA GLN A 75 12.20 14.97 5.83
C GLN A 75 13.02 13.74 6.19
N ASP A 76 12.45 12.53 6.06
CA ASP A 76 13.06 11.25 6.45
C ASP A 76 13.56 11.26 7.92
N LYS A 77 12.75 11.82 8.82
CA LYS A 77 13.00 11.87 10.28
C LYS A 77 11.97 11.02 11.04
N PRO A 78 11.92 9.70 10.82
CA PRO A 78 10.82 8.87 11.30
C PRO A 78 10.74 8.76 12.83
N LYS A 79 11.85 8.93 13.57
CA LYS A 79 11.79 9.01 15.04
C LYS A 79 11.01 10.23 15.53
N LYS A 80 11.30 11.41 14.97
CA LYS A 80 10.58 12.65 15.32
C LYS A 80 9.13 12.59 14.88
N ALA A 81 8.87 11.99 13.72
CA ALA A 81 7.51 11.76 13.24
C ALA A 81 6.72 10.88 14.21
N LEU A 82 7.33 9.79 14.70
CA LEU A 82 6.71 8.91 15.67
C LEU A 82 6.42 9.66 16.99
N ASP A 83 7.40 10.41 17.51
CA ASP A 83 7.23 11.15 18.76
C ASP A 83 6.06 12.16 18.67
N ALA A 84 5.96 12.89 17.55
CA ALA A 84 4.86 13.81 17.30
C ALA A 84 3.51 13.08 17.21
N ALA A 85 3.41 12.03 16.38
CA ALA A 85 2.18 11.26 16.24
C ALA A 85 1.72 10.63 17.57
N LEU A 86 2.65 10.08 18.36
CA LEU A 86 2.35 9.51 19.66
C LEU A 86 1.88 10.58 20.67
N ALA A 87 2.36 11.82 20.58
CA ALA A 87 1.85 12.91 21.40
C ALA A 87 0.38 13.25 21.06
N GLY A 88 0.04 13.33 19.77
CA GLY A 88 -1.35 13.50 19.33
C GLY A 88 -2.24 12.32 19.73
N LEU A 89 -1.76 11.09 19.56
CA LEU A 89 -2.47 9.89 19.99
C LEU A 89 -2.65 9.84 21.51
N ALA A 90 -1.68 10.29 22.31
CA ALA A 90 -1.82 10.38 23.76
C ALA A 90 -2.94 11.37 24.15
N ALA A 91 -3.05 12.48 23.43
CA ALA A 91 -4.12 13.46 23.64
C ALA A 91 -5.52 12.91 23.36
N GLY A 92 -5.67 12.06 22.33
CA GLY A 92 -6.93 11.38 22.04
C GLY A 92 -7.21 10.15 22.93
N ASN A 93 -6.22 9.27 23.10
CA ASN A 93 -6.37 8.00 23.83
C ASN A 93 -6.74 8.18 25.30
N ARG A 94 -6.36 9.29 25.94
CA ARG A 94 -6.76 9.59 27.33
C ARG A 94 -8.26 9.88 27.48
N LEU A 95 -8.96 10.15 26.37
CA LEU A 95 -10.40 10.47 26.34
C LEU A 95 -11.25 9.27 25.90
N ILE A 96 -10.68 8.37 25.09
CA ILE A 96 -11.37 7.15 24.64
C ILE A 96 -11.49 6.19 25.83
N PRO A 97 -12.71 5.79 26.25
CA PRO A 97 -12.88 4.83 27.33
C PRO A 97 -12.23 3.49 27.00
N GLU A 98 -11.63 2.82 27.99
CA GLU A 98 -11.00 1.50 27.78
C GLU A 98 -12.01 0.43 27.30
N SER A 99 -13.30 0.57 27.67
CA SER A 99 -14.38 -0.30 27.23
C SER A 99 -14.93 0.02 25.84
N PHE A 100 -14.48 1.10 25.20
CA PHE A 100 -14.95 1.47 23.87
C PHE A 100 -14.42 0.48 22.82
N SER A 101 -15.36 -0.11 22.08
CA SER A 101 -15.07 -1.08 21.00
C SER A 101 -15.78 -0.72 19.68
N GLY A 102 -16.33 0.50 19.62
CA GLY A 102 -17.02 1.03 18.45
C GLY A 102 -16.09 1.62 17.39
N ALA A 103 -16.69 2.18 16.35
CA ALA A 103 -15.98 2.84 15.26
C ALA A 103 -15.70 4.32 15.58
N ILE A 104 -14.53 4.82 15.15
CA ILE A 104 -14.17 6.24 15.09
C ILE A 104 -14.07 6.56 13.60
N GLU A 105 -15.23 6.82 12.97
CA GLU A 105 -15.31 6.91 11.52
C GLU A 105 -14.74 8.21 10.97
N TRP A 106 -14.11 8.12 9.80
CA TRP A 106 -13.58 9.27 9.05
C TRP A 106 -14.64 10.29 8.61
N GLY A 107 -15.89 9.84 8.48
CA GLY A 107 -17.02 10.67 8.07
C GLY A 107 -17.29 11.84 9.02
N TYR A 108 -17.02 11.64 10.32
CA TYR A 108 -17.05 12.71 11.32
C TYR A 108 -15.76 13.53 11.23
N VAL A 109 -15.88 14.81 10.86
CA VAL A 109 -14.71 15.67 10.58
C VAL A 109 -13.77 15.74 11.79
N ASP A 110 -14.34 15.82 13.00
CA ASP A 110 -13.57 15.91 14.25
C ASP A 110 -12.80 14.63 14.59
N ASN A 111 -13.11 13.49 13.96
CA ASN A 111 -12.34 12.26 14.12
C ASN A 111 -11.06 12.24 13.28
N ARG A 112 -11.02 13.02 12.19
CA ARG A 112 -9.90 13.00 11.24
C ARG A 112 -8.55 13.34 11.89
N PRO A 113 -8.42 14.32 12.79
CA PRO A 113 -7.18 14.57 13.53
C PRO A 113 -6.60 13.31 14.20
N TYR A 114 -7.44 12.54 14.89
CA TYR A 114 -7.01 11.32 15.57
C TYR A 114 -6.59 10.22 14.59
N LEU A 115 -7.37 10.02 13.52
CA LEU A 115 -7.05 9.05 12.48
C LEU A 115 -5.78 9.44 11.71
N ARG A 116 -5.56 10.72 11.42
CA ARG A 116 -4.30 11.20 10.83
C ARG A 116 -3.11 10.97 11.76
N ALA A 117 -3.25 11.22 13.07
CA ALA A 117 -2.20 10.93 14.05
C ALA A 117 -1.89 9.41 14.09
N LEU A 118 -2.92 8.56 14.02
CA LEU A 118 -2.75 7.10 13.93
C LEU A 118 -1.98 6.70 12.67
N GLN A 119 -2.33 7.27 11.52
CA GLN A 119 -1.63 7.05 10.26
C GLN A 119 -0.17 7.52 10.32
N GLY A 120 0.10 8.70 10.90
CA GLY A 120 1.46 9.21 11.10
C GLY A 120 2.33 8.25 11.92
N ALA A 121 1.78 7.70 13.01
CA ALA A 121 2.47 6.72 13.84
C ALA A 121 2.73 5.39 13.09
N MET A 122 1.75 4.90 12.33
CA MET A 122 1.88 3.71 11.49
C MET A 122 3.04 3.88 10.50
N LEU A 123 3.01 4.94 9.69
CA LEU A 123 4.04 5.21 8.68
C LEU A 123 5.43 5.39 9.31
N ALA A 124 5.50 6.04 10.47
CA ALA A 124 6.75 6.18 11.22
C ALA A 124 7.28 4.82 11.71
N TYR A 125 6.43 3.92 12.22
CA TYR A 125 6.84 2.57 12.58
C TYR A 125 7.34 1.77 11.37
N MET A 126 6.69 1.89 10.22
CA MET A 126 7.12 1.24 8.97
C MET A 126 8.54 1.71 8.58
N ARG A 127 8.78 3.03 8.56
CA ARG A 127 10.11 3.61 8.27
C ARG A 127 11.17 3.20 9.29
N LEU A 128 10.79 2.99 10.55
CA LEU A 128 11.67 2.46 11.61
C LEU A 128 11.85 0.94 11.57
N ARG A 129 11.25 0.24 10.60
CA ARG A 129 11.22 -1.23 10.49
C ARG A 129 10.64 -1.93 11.72
N ARG A 130 9.76 -1.24 12.45
CA ARG A 130 9.00 -1.77 13.59
C ARG A 130 7.69 -2.39 13.11
N HIS A 131 7.81 -3.39 12.23
CA HIS A 131 6.69 -3.94 11.46
C HIS A 131 5.55 -4.50 12.31
N LYS A 132 5.85 -5.12 13.45
CA LYS A 132 4.83 -5.61 14.39
C LYS A 132 4.00 -4.48 15.00
N ASP A 133 4.64 -3.36 15.33
CA ASP A 133 3.97 -2.18 15.89
C ASP A 133 3.13 -1.48 14.81
N ALA A 134 3.66 -1.36 13.60
CA ALA A 134 2.92 -0.84 12.43
C ALA A 134 1.65 -1.67 12.17
N ALA A 135 1.77 -3.00 12.07
CA ALA A 135 0.62 -3.89 11.85
C ALA A 135 -0.42 -3.76 12.97
N THR A 136 0.00 -3.63 14.23
CA THR A 136 -0.91 -3.43 15.37
C THR A 136 -1.69 -2.13 15.24
N LEU A 137 -1.05 -1.03 14.82
CA LEU A 137 -1.74 0.24 14.61
C LEU A 137 -2.62 0.23 13.35
N ILE A 138 -2.23 -0.48 12.29
CA ILE A 138 -3.08 -0.66 11.10
C ILE A 138 -4.35 -1.45 11.48
N ASP A 139 -4.22 -2.51 12.29
CA ASP A 139 -5.39 -3.25 12.81
C ASP A 139 -6.32 -2.34 13.61
N LYS A 140 -5.75 -1.51 14.48
CA LYS A 140 -6.51 -0.52 15.24
C LYS A 140 -7.19 0.51 14.33
N MET A 141 -6.49 0.98 13.29
CA MET A 141 -7.05 1.89 12.28
C MET A 141 -8.25 1.27 11.58
N LEU A 142 -8.15 0.00 11.14
CA LEU A 142 -9.24 -0.69 10.46
C LEU A 142 -10.41 -1.04 11.38
N ALA A 143 -10.16 -1.29 12.66
CA ALA A 143 -11.22 -1.48 13.65
C ALA A 143 -12.00 -0.19 13.90
N TYR A 144 -11.30 0.95 14.00
CA TYR A 144 -11.93 2.25 14.20
C TYR A 144 -12.55 2.83 12.93
N ASN A 145 -11.91 2.66 11.79
CA ASN A 145 -12.35 3.20 10.51
C ASN A 145 -12.48 2.07 9.48
N PRO A 146 -13.52 1.22 9.56
CA PRO A 146 -13.66 0.03 8.70
C PRO A 146 -13.82 0.37 7.21
N ASN A 147 -14.32 1.58 6.90
CA ASN A 147 -14.38 2.10 5.53
C ASN A 147 -13.00 2.44 4.96
N ASP A 148 -11.97 2.49 5.80
CA ASP A 148 -10.57 2.67 5.47
C ASP A 148 -10.31 3.79 4.44
N ASN A 149 -10.88 4.96 4.71
CA ASN A 149 -10.78 6.12 3.84
C ASN A 149 -9.33 6.58 3.57
N GLN A 150 -8.37 6.12 4.38
CA GLN A 150 -6.94 6.43 4.25
C GLN A 150 -6.14 5.31 3.56
N GLY A 151 -6.77 4.21 3.16
CA GLY A 151 -6.12 3.12 2.41
C GLY A 151 -5.13 2.27 3.21
N SER A 152 -5.30 2.20 4.53
CA SER A 152 -4.41 1.49 5.46
C SER A 152 -4.39 -0.02 5.25
N ARG A 153 -5.49 -0.61 4.74
CA ARG A 153 -5.59 -2.06 4.47
C ARG A 153 -4.51 -2.54 3.51
N TYR A 154 -4.11 -1.69 2.55
CA TYR A 154 -3.11 -2.00 1.54
C TYR A 154 -1.67 -1.95 2.09
N LEU A 155 -1.48 -1.50 3.33
CA LEU A 155 -0.21 -1.55 4.04
C LEU A 155 -0.11 -2.79 4.95
N LEU A 156 -1.24 -3.40 5.34
CA LEU A 156 -1.30 -4.41 6.39
C LEU A 156 -0.57 -5.71 6.00
N GLY A 157 -0.89 -6.27 4.84
CA GLY A 157 -0.38 -7.58 4.42
C GLY A 157 1.15 -7.60 4.40
N SER A 158 1.73 -6.56 3.86
CA SER A 158 3.18 -6.41 3.73
C SER A 158 3.88 -6.22 5.07
N GLU A 159 3.31 -5.43 5.99
CA GLU A 159 3.85 -5.27 7.35
C GLU A 159 3.71 -6.55 8.18
N VAL A 160 2.61 -7.28 8.02
CA VAL A 160 2.40 -8.59 8.64
C VAL A 160 3.41 -9.62 8.12
N LEU A 161 3.70 -9.63 6.81
CA LEU A 161 4.72 -10.49 6.22
C LEU A 161 6.10 -10.19 6.81
N ARG A 162 6.48 -8.91 6.92
CA ARG A 162 7.76 -8.49 7.50
C ARG A 162 7.87 -8.71 9.00
N ALA A 163 6.75 -8.69 9.72
CA ALA A 163 6.68 -9.12 11.10
C ALA A 163 6.84 -10.64 11.26
N GLY A 164 6.90 -11.40 10.16
CA GLY A 164 7.14 -12.84 10.12
C GLY A 164 5.87 -13.70 10.15
N ASN A 165 4.68 -13.11 10.19
CA ASN A 165 3.42 -13.85 10.21
C ASN A 165 2.95 -14.18 8.79
N LYS A 166 3.61 -15.16 8.19
CA LYS A 166 3.40 -15.59 6.80
C LYS A 166 1.97 -16.05 6.51
N GLU A 167 1.35 -16.78 7.44
CA GLU A 167 -0.01 -17.31 7.26
C GLU A 167 -1.03 -16.18 7.20
N ARG A 168 -0.97 -15.25 8.15
CA ARG A 168 -1.84 -14.07 8.16
C ARG A 168 -1.63 -13.20 6.93
N ALA A 169 -0.37 -12.99 6.53
CA ALA A 169 -0.06 -12.24 5.31
C ALA A 169 -0.68 -12.88 4.07
N ALA A 170 -0.56 -14.21 3.92
CA ALA A 170 -1.19 -14.94 2.80
C ALA A 170 -2.70 -14.70 2.73
N ASN A 171 -3.40 -14.81 3.87
CA ASN A 171 -4.84 -14.59 3.93
C ASN A 171 -5.22 -13.15 3.51
N ILE A 172 -4.44 -12.15 3.95
CA ILE A 172 -4.67 -10.74 3.57
C ILE A 172 -4.44 -10.54 2.07
N PHE A 173 -3.38 -11.12 1.52
CA PHE A 173 -3.11 -11.03 0.09
C PHE A 173 -4.22 -11.68 -0.73
N ASP A 174 -4.66 -12.89 -0.34
CA ASP A 174 -5.75 -13.60 -1.00
C ASP A 174 -7.08 -12.80 -0.95
N GLU A 175 -7.34 -12.08 0.14
CA GLU A 175 -8.55 -11.27 0.31
C GLU A 175 -8.54 -9.98 -0.55
N TYR A 176 -7.39 -9.31 -0.67
CA TYR A 176 -7.33 -7.96 -1.25
C TYR A 176 -6.59 -7.83 -2.59
N ALA A 177 -5.90 -8.87 -3.09
CA ALA A 177 -5.09 -8.75 -4.30
C ALA A 177 -5.88 -8.36 -5.56
N ASP A 178 -7.14 -8.79 -5.67
CA ASP A 178 -8.04 -8.39 -6.77
C ASP A 178 -8.28 -6.87 -6.82
N ASN A 179 -8.19 -6.19 -5.67
CA ASN A 179 -8.38 -4.74 -5.56
C ASN A 179 -7.05 -3.97 -5.42
N TYR A 180 -5.94 -4.68 -5.15
CA TYR A 180 -4.62 -4.09 -4.95
C TYR A 180 -3.53 -4.96 -5.60
N PRO A 181 -3.17 -4.67 -6.87
CA PRO A 181 -2.25 -5.46 -7.67
C PRO A 181 -0.90 -5.83 -7.00
N PRO A 182 -0.26 -4.96 -6.19
CA PRO A 182 1.00 -5.32 -5.52
C PRO A 182 0.92 -6.59 -4.66
N TYR A 183 -0.25 -6.95 -4.12
CA TYR A 183 -0.41 -8.15 -3.29
C TYR A 183 -0.29 -9.45 -4.06
N TYR A 184 -0.56 -9.49 -5.37
CA TYR A 184 -0.23 -10.66 -6.18
C TYR A 184 1.28 -10.93 -6.22
N TYR A 185 2.08 -9.86 -6.28
CA TYR A 185 3.54 -9.96 -6.26
C TYR A 185 4.02 -10.45 -4.89
N GLU A 186 3.52 -9.88 -3.79
CA GLU A 186 3.92 -10.34 -2.45
C GLU A 186 3.48 -11.77 -2.14
N LEU A 187 2.28 -12.16 -2.55
CA LEU A 187 1.82 -13.55 -2.46
C LEU A 187 2.74 -14.49 -3.25
N ALA A 188 3.13 -14.09 -4.47
CA ALA A 188 4.08 -14.87 -5.25
C ALA A 188 5.44 -14.98 -4.56
N LEU A 189 5.97 -13.89 -4.00
CA LEU A 189 7.22 -13.89 -3.24
C LEU A 189 7.13 -14.86 -2.06
N LEU A 190 6.01 -14.83 -1.32
CA LEU A 190 5.77 -15.77 -0.22
C LEU A 190 5.81 -17.24 -0.69
N HIS A 191 5.16 -17.55 -1.83
CA HIS A 191 5.21 -18.88 -2.41
C HIS A 191 6.62 -19.28 -2.88
N ILE A 192 7.38 -18.37 -3.49
CA ILE A 192 8.78 -18.60 -3.88
C ILE A 192 9.65 -18.92 -2.67
N LEU A 193 9.48 -18.18 -1.57
CA LEU A 193 10.19 -18.43 -0.31
C LEU A 193 9.86 -19.81 0.28
N ASN A 194 8.65 -20.32 0.02
CA ASN A 194 8.22 -21.65 0.40
C ASN A 194 8.50 -22.73 -0.67
N LYS A 195 9.19 -22.36 -1.77
CA LYS A 195 9.50 -23.23 -2.92
C LYS A 195 8.26 -23.81 -3.63
N ASP A 196 7.10 -23.17 -3.49
CA ASP A 196 5.88 -23.50 -4.22
C ASP A 196 5.83 -22.72 -5.54
N TRP A 197 6.61 -23.18 -6.51
CA TRP A 197 6.79 -22.50 -7.80
C TRP A 197 5.50 -22.43 -8.63
N VAL A 198 4.59 -23.39 -8.48
CA VAL A 198 3.32 -23.41 -9.25
C VAL A 198 2.37 -22.33 -8.73
N LYS A 199 2.21 -22.22 -7.41
CA LYS A 199 1.40 -21.13 -6.83
C LYS A 199 2.04 -19.77 -7.07
N ALA A 200 3.37 -19.67 -6.94
CA ALA A 200 4.11 -18.46 -7.28
C ALA A 200 3.88 -18.01 -8.72
N ALA A 201 3.95 -18.94 -9.69
CA ALA A 201 3.68 -18.62 -11.09
C ALA A 201 2.24 -18.15 -11.31
N THR A 202 1.28 -18.76 -10.62
CA THR A 202 -0.13 -18.38 -10.74
C THR A 202 -0.39 -16.98 -10.18
N ALA A 203 0.16 -16.67 -9.00
CA ALA A 203 0.07 -15.34 -8.42
C ALA A 203 0.78 -14.28 -9.29
N LEU A 204 1.97 -14.56 -9.82
CA LEU A 204 2.65 -13.64 -10.74
C LEU A 204 1.87 -13.40 -12.03
N ARG A 205 1.20 -14.41 -12.59
CA ARG A 205 0.38 -14.23 -13.81
C ARG A 205 -0.79 -13.27 -13.58
N HIS A 206 -1.44 -13.34 -12.42
CA HIS A 206 -2.41 -12.33 -11.98
C HIS A 206 -1.75 -10.96 -11.83
N GLY A 207 -0.61 -10.88 -11.14
CA GLY A 207 0.16 -9.64 -10.98
C GLY A 207 0.55 -8.98 -12.30
N PHE A 208 1.02 -9.76 -13.28
CA PHE A 208 1.39 -9.28 -14.62
C PHE A 208 0.20 -8.68 -15.37
N SER A 209 -0.99 -9.20 -15.10
CA SER A 209 -2.24 -8.78 -15.74
C SER A 209 -2.82 -7.53 -15.07
N ALA A 210 -2.61 -7.40 -13.75
CA ALA A 210 -3.16 -6.32 -12.93
C ALA A 210 -2.27 -5.07 -12.91
N ASN A 211 -0.94 -5.22 -12.86
CA ASN A 211 0.02 -4.13 -13.01
C ASN A 211 1.34 -4.69 -13.56
N SER A 212 1.54 -4.62 -14.88
CA SER A 212 2.74 -5.16 -15.53
C SER A 212 4.02 -4.37 -15.23
N TYR A 213 3.89 -3.11 -14.82
CA TYR A 213 5.03 -2.23 -14.56
C TYR A 213 5.86 -2.70 -13.35
N ILE A 214 5.23 -3.30 -12.34
CA ILE A 214 5.94 -3.93 -11.23
C ILE A 214 6.87 -5.03 -11.75
N ALA A 215 6.36 -5.90 -12.64
CA ALA A 215 7.18 -6.94 -13.25
C ALA A 215 8.31 -6.36 -14.11
N GLU A 216 8.05 -5.30 -14.87
CA GLU A 216 9.08 -4.61 -15.65
C GLU A 216 10.21 -4.08 -14.76
N MET A 217 9.88 -3.42 -13.65
CA MET A 217 10.85 -2.91 -12.68
C MET A 217 11.64 -4.04 -12.02
N LEU A 218 10.97 -5.11 -11.59
CA LEU A 218 11.64 -6.30 -11.05
C LEU A 218 12.54 -6.99 -12.10
N CYS A 219 12.24 -6.84 -13.38
CA CYS A 219 13.03 -7.38 -14.50
C CYS A 219 14.12 -6.44 -15.02
N GLY A 220 14.31 -5.26 -14.40
CA GLY A 220 15.40 -4.33 -14.68
C GLY A 220 15.02 -3.10 -15.53
N ASN A 221 13.75 -2.93 -15.92
CA ASN A 221 13.26 -1.68 -16.48
C ASN A 221 12.75 -0.78 -15.34
N PHE A 222 13.65 -0.05 -14.68
CA PHE A 222 13.34 0.71 -13.46
C PHE A 222 12.46 1.95 -13.64
N HIS A 223 12.22 2.42 -14.87
CA HIS A 223 11.41 3.60 -15.14
C HIS A 223 10.48 3.35 -16.35
N PRO A 224 9.57 2.37 -16.25
CA PRO A 224 8.70 2.03 -17.36
C PRO A 224 7.79 3.22 -17.68
N GLN A 225 7.63 3.52 -18.96
CA GLN A 225 6.74 4.58 -19.41
C GLN A 225 5.29 4.07 -19.47
N PRO A 226 4.30 4.91 -19.16
CA PRO A 226 2.91 4.51 -19.24
C PRO A 226 2.53 4.14 -20.68
N LEU A 227 1.87 2.99 -20.82
CA LEU A 227 1.31 2.50 -22.09
C LEU A 227 0.01 3.23 -22.43
N ALA A 228 -0.30 3.33 -23.72
CA ALA A 228 -1.56 3.87 -24.23
C ALA A 228 -2.70 2.85 -24.12
N ILE A 229 -3.03 2.45 -22.89
CA ILE A 229 -4.05 1.45 -22.55
C ILE A 229 -4.99 1.97 -21.47
N TRP A 230 -6.13 1.33 -21.28
CA TRP A 230 -7.00 1.58 -20.14
C TRP A 230 -6.52 0.81 -18.91
N HIS A 231 -5.95 1.52 -17.93
CA HIS A 231 -5.46 0.94 -16.67
C HIS A 231 -6.58 0.54 -15.72
N GLY A 232 -7.76 1.15 -15.83
CA GLY A 232 -8.92 0.85 -14.98
C GLY A 232 -8.86 1.41 -13.55
N SER A 233 -7.66 1.54 -12.97
CA SER A 233 -7.42 2.21 -11.69
C SER A 233 -6.02 2.79 -11.62
N ASN A 234 -5.80 3.75 -10.73
CA ASN A 234 -4.48 4.28 -10.40
C ASN A 234 -3.52 3.20 -9.84
N PHE A 235 -4.03 2.13 -9.22
CA PHE A 235 -3.18 1.03 -8.73
C PHE A 235 -2.58 0.17 -9.84
N ALA A 236 -3.09 0.27 -11.07
CA ALA A 236 -2.55 -0.40 -12.24
C ALA A 236 -1.50 0.44 -13.01
N GLU A 237 -1.23 1.66 -12.55
CA GLU A 237 -0.33 2.62 -13.23
C GLU A 237 1.14 2.49 -12.75
N PRO A 238 2.10 3.10 -13.49
CA PRO A 238 3.53 3.06 -13.13
C PRO A 238 3.86 3.71 -11.77
N ASP A 239 3.10 4.70 -11.34
CA ASP A 239 3.33 5.38 -10.05
C ASP A 239 3.16 4.40 -8.89
N MET A 240 2.10 3.58 -8.91
CA MET A 240 1.91 2.51 -7.93
C MET A 240 3.05 1.48 -7.99
N ALA A 241 3.55 1.17 -9.18
CA ALA A 241 4.70 0.26 -9.29
C ALA A 241 5.96 0.85 -8.65
N THR A 242 6.18 2.16 -8.83
CA THR A 242 7.30 2.89 -8.23
C THR A 242 7.19 2.89 -6.71
N ASP A 243 6.06 3.32 -6.16
CA ASP A 243 5.78 3.32 -4.73
C ASP A 243 5.97 1.92 -4.11
N TYR A 244 5.47 0.87 -4.80
CA TYR A 244 5.66 -0.50 -4.36
C TYR A 244 7.14 -0.90 -4.32
N ILE A 245 7.93 -0.60 -5.36
CA ILE A 245 9.35 -0.96 -5.41
C ILE A 245 10.15 -0.17 -4.38
N GLU A 246 9.87 1.12 -4.18
CA GLU A 246 10.52 1.93 -3.14
C GLU A 246 10.25 1.39 -1.74
N MET A 247 9.01 0.99 -1.47
CA MET A 247 8.62 0.50 -0.16
C MET A 247 9.00 -0.96 0.08
N TYR A 248 8.85 -1.83 -0.93
CA TYR A 248 8.86 -3.29 -0.80
C TYR A 248 9.90 -4.01 -1.67
N GLY A 249 10.54 -3.31 -2.61
CA GLY A 249 11.53 -3.87 -3.52
C GLY A 249 12.73 -4.52 -2.83
N GLU A 250 13.15 -4.04 -1.64
CA GLU A 250 14.27 -4.64 -0.89
C GLU A 250 14.06 -6.14 -0.65
N LEU A 251 12.82 -6.58 -0.40
CA LEU A 251 12.52 -7.99 -0.20
C LEU A 251 12.83 -8.80 -1.47
N TRP A 252 12.45 -8.30 -2.64
CA TRP A 252 12.76 -8.94 -3.92
C TRP A 252 14.25 -8.94 -4.22
N PHE A 253 14.93 -7.80 -4.03
CA PHE A 253 16.36 -7.66 -4.35
C PHE A 253 17.27 -8.53 -3.48
N ARG A 254 16.82 -8.92 -2.28
CA ARG A 254 17.51 -9.90 -1.42
C ARG A 254 17.31 -11.35 -1.85
N HIS A 255 16.45 -11.61 -2.83
CA HIS A 255 16.16 -12.94 -3.37
C HIS A 255 16.36 -12.98 -4.89
N PRO A 256 17.62 -13.03 -5.37
CA PRO A 256 17.93 -13.07 -6.81
C PRO A 256 17.19 -14.19 -7.57
N GLU A 257 16.97 -15.32 -6.92
CA GLU A 257 16.19 -16.43 -7.48
C GLU A 257 14.73 -16.05 -7.78
N ALA A 258 14.12 -15.21 -6.94
CA ALA A 258 12.77 -14.69 -7.16
C ALA A 258 12.75 -13.77 -8.39
N LEU A 259 13.73 -12.88 -8.53
CA LEU A 259 13.88 -12.02 -9.72
C LEU A 259 14.08 -12.84 -11.00
N ALA A 260 14.95 -13.86 -10.94
CA ALA A 260 15.20 -14.75 -12.07
C ALA A 260 13.94 -15.52 -12.48
N PHE A 261 13.19 -16.03 -11.49
CA PHE A 261 11.92 -16.71 -11.71
C PHE A 261 10.87 -15.78 -12.34
N THR A 262 10.69 -14.58 -11.79
CA THR A 262 9.78 -13.56 -12.33
C THR A 262 10.15 -13.21 -13.76
N ARG A 263 11.43 -12.96 -14.05
CA ARG A 263 11.93 -12.64 -15.39
C ARG A 263 11.70 -13.77 -16.38
N TRP A 264 12.00 -15.01 -15.99
CA TRP A 264 11.74 -16.18 -16.83
C TRP A 264 10.26 -16.31 -17.15
N LEU A 265 9.39 -16.23 -16.14
CA LEU A 265 7.95 -16.39 -16.30
C LEU A 265 7.35 -15.27 -17.16
N PHE A 266 7.74 -14.02 -16.92
CA PHE A 266 7.29 -12.85 -17.68
C PHE A 266 7.61 -12.96 -19.18
N ASN A 267 8.69 -13.64 -19.52
CA ASN A 267 9.16 -13.87 -20.90
C ASN A 267 8.84 -15.28 -21.44
N HIS A 268 8.11 -16.11 -20.70
CA HIS A 268 7.71 -17.43 -21.17
C HIS A 268 6.65 -17.30 -22.27
N SER A 269 6.79 -18.03 -23.39
CA SER A 269 5.92 -17.87 -24.58
C SER A 269 4.43 -18.00 -24.29
N SER A 270 4.03 -19.00 -23.48
CA SER A 270 2.63 -19.16 -23.06
C SER A 270 2.12 -17.96 -22.26
N ILE A 271 2.96 -17.36 -21.42
CA ILE A 271 2.59 -16.21 -20.58
C ILE A 271 2.58 -14.92 -21.39
N MET A 272 3.47 -14.76 -22.37
CA MET A 272 3.39 -13.67 -23.34
C MET A 272 2.09 -13.74 -24.16
N THR A 273 1.63 -14.94 -24.52
CA THR A 273 0.36 -15.13 -25.24
C THR A 273 -0.85 -14.77 -24.38
N GLU A 274 -0.85 -15.21 -23.11
CA GLU A 274 -1.86 -14.85 -22.11
C GLU A 274 -1.93 -13.33 -21.91
N ARG A 275 -0.77 -12.71 -21.64
CA ARG A 275 -0.66 -11.26 -21.44
C ARG A 275 -1.05 -10.47 -22.68
N ALA A 276 -0.69 -10.90 -23.88
CA ALA A 276 -1.09 -10.23 -25.12
C ALA A 276 -2.61 -10.24 -25.30
N SER A 277 -3.30 -11.32 -24.91
CA SER A 277 -4.76 -11.42 -24.98
C SER A 277 -5.45 -10.44 -24.02
N LEU A 278 -4.90 -10.29 -22.81
CA LEU A 278 -5.39 -9.32 -21.82
C LEU A 278 -5.05 -7.87 -22.20
N MET A 279 -3.84 -7.63 -22.72
CA MET A 279 -3.39 -6.32 -23.19
C MET A 279 -4.28 -5.82 -24.34
N LYS A 280 -4.67 -6.71 -25.26
CA LYS A 280 -5.62 -6.36 -26.31
C LYS A 280 -6.93 -5.79 -25.73
N CYS A 281 -7.44 -6.36 -24.64
CA CYS A 281 -8.66 -5.85 -24.02
C CYS A 281 -8.47 -4.44 -23.45
N THR A 282 -7.32 -4.14 -22.83
CA THR A 282 -7.03 -2.82 -22.27
C THR A 282 -6.73 -1.77 -23.35
N GLU A 283 -6.10 -2.16 -24.46
CA GLU A 283 -5.94 -1.34 -25.67
C GLU A 283 -7.30 -1.00 -26.31
N ASP A 284 -8.17 -1.99 -26.49
CA ASP A 284 -9.50 -1.80 -27.05
C ASP A 284 -10.33 -0.87 -26.13
N LEU A 285 -10.27 -1.06 -24.80
CA LEU A 285 -10.92 -0.18 -23.82
C LEU A 285 -10.38 1.25 -23.78
N PHE A 286 -9.12 1.47 -24.16
CA PHE A 286 -8.53 2.81 -24.21
C PHE A 286 -9.21 3.68 -25.27
N SER A 287 -9.53 3.09 -26.42
CA SER A 287 -10.09 3.78 -27.58
C SER A 287 -11.63 3.72 -27.65
N GLU A 288 -12.24 2.63 -27.19
CA GLU A 288 -13.68 2.43 -27.28
C GLU A 288 -14.47 3.35 -26.34
N ARG A 289 -15.56 3.91 -26.85
CA ARG A 289 -16.45 4.86 -26.15
C ARG A 289 -17.87 4.33 -26.02
N ASP A 290 -18.30 3.40 -26.88
CA ASP A 290 -19.62 2.79 -26.79
C ASP A 290 -19.74 1.95 -25.52
N PHE A 291 -20.72 2.28 -24.68
CA PHE A 291 -20.92 1.62 -23.39
C PHE A 291 -21.17 0.12 -23.54
N GLY A 292 -21.96 -0.29 -24.54
CA GLY A 292 -22.26 -1.70 -24.79
C GLY A 292 -21.05 -2.50 -25.27
N ALA A 293 -20.24 -1.92 -26.15
CA ALA A 293 -18.99 -2.51 -26.62
C ALA A 293 -17.96 -2.64 -25.49
N ARG A 294 -17.80 -1.59 -24.67
CA ARG A 294 -16.96 -1.65 -23.46
C ARG A 294 -17.39 -2.76 -22.53
N GLY A 295 -18.69 -2.91 -22.28
CA GLY A 295 -19.24 -4.00 -21.46
C GLY A 295 -18.82 -5.38 -21.98
N ARG A 296 -18.93 -5.62 -23.30
CA ARG A 296 -18.50 -6.90 -23.91
C ARG A 296 -17.00 -7.15 -23.78
N ILE A 297 -16.17 -6.10 -23.88
CA ILE A 297 -14.71 -6.20 -23.71
C ILE A 297 -14.37 -6.53 -22.25
N ILE A 298 -15.00 -5.85 -21.29
CA ILE A 298 -14.83 -6.12 -19.85
C ILE A 298 -15.25 -7.56 -19.52
N ASP A 299 -16.39 -8.02 -20.02
CA ASP A 299 -16.84 -9.40 -19.82
C ASP A 299 -15.85 -10.41 -20.41
N HIS A 300 -15.23 -10.08 -21.56
CA HIS A 300 -14.20 -10.92 -22.17
C HIS A 300 -12.92 -10.95 -21.33
N GLN A 301 -12.45 -9.79 -20.89
CA GLN A 301 -11.29 -9.66 -20.01
C GLN A 301 -11.49 -10.45 -18.72
N GLN A 302 -12.65 -10.36 -18.09
CA GLN A 302 -12.96 -11.12 -16.87
C GLN A 302 -12.92 -12.64 -17.11
N ARG A 303 -13.42 -13.11 -18.26
CA ARG A 303 -13.30 -14.54 -18.63
C ARG A 303 -11.85 -14.99 -18.78
N LEU A 304 -10.98 -14.13 -19.34
CA LEU A 304 -9.55 -14.43 -19.46
C LEU A 304 -8.87 -14.47 -18.09
N LEU A 305 -9.15 -13.48 -17.22
CA LEU A 305 -8.63 -13.42 -15.85
C LEU A 305 -9.06 -14.62 -15.01
N ASN A 306 -10.34 -15.01 -15.08
CA ASN A 306 -10.86 -16.21 -14.41
C ASN A 306 -10.23 -17.51 -14.94
N GLY A 307 -9.60 -17.48 -16.12
CA GLY A 307 -8.85 -18.59 -16.69
C GLY A 307 -7.42 -18.72 -16.16
N ILE A 308 -6.92 -17.74 -15.40
CA ILE A 308 -5.60 -17.80 -14.76
C ILE A 308 -5.68 -18.72 -13.54
N ASP A 309 -5.47 -20.01 -13.78
CA ASP A 309 -5.48 -21.07 -12.77
C ASP A 309 -4.11 -21.76 -12.63
N HIS A 310 -4.05 -22.80 -11.79
CA HIS A 310 -2.83 -23.58 -11.59
C HIS A 310 -2.46 -24.49 -12.76
N ARG A 311 -3.35 -24.79 -13.72
CA ARG A 311 -3.10 -25.80 -14.76
C ARG A 311 -1.96 -25.40 -15.67
N LEU A 312 -2.01 -24.18 -16.23
CA LEU A 312 -0.94 -23.68 -17.09
C LEU A 312 0.37 -23.52 -16.30
N SER A 313 0.29 -23.01 -15.06
CA SER A 313 1.46 -22.91 -14.18
C SER A 313 2.10 -24.27 -13.93
N THR A 314 1.32 -25.33 -13.66
CA THR A 314 1.82 -26.71 -13.51
C THR A 314 2.46 -27.23 -14.79
N GLU A 315 1.91 -26.90 -15.96
CA GLU A 315 2.43 -27.36 -17.24
C GLU A 315 3.82 -26.77 -17.56
N ILE A 316 4.02 -25.48 -17.27
CA ILE A 316 5.24 -24.74 -17.66
C ILE A 316 6.33 -24.76 -16.58
N VAL A 317 5.97 -24.86 -15.30
CA VAL A 317 6.92 -24.87 -14.18
C VAL A 317 7.47 -26.29 -14.01
N LYS A 318 8.50 -26.61 -14.80
CA LYS A 318 9.21 -27.89 -14.75
C LYS A 318 10.69 -27.74 -15.08
N LYS A 319 11.47 -28.72 -14.65
CA LYS A 319 12.87 -28.83 -15.07
C LYS A 319 12.96 -29.16 -16.55
N VAL A 320 14.01 -28.65 -17.19
CA VAL A 320 14.35 -28.92 -18.58
C VAL A 320 15.77 -29.45 -18.67
N LYS A 321 16.08 -30.17 -19.74
CA LYS A 321 17.45 -30.63 -20.01
C LYS A 321 18.23 -29.57 -20.78
N ASN A 322 19.37 -29.15 -20.25
CA ASN A 322 20.28 -28.26 -20.96
C ASN A 322 21.05 -29.01 -22.06
N ARG A 323 21.93 -28.31 -22.80
CA ARG A 323 22.76 -28.92 -23.87
C ARG A 323 23.66 -30.06 -23.38
N GLN A 324 24.00 -30.08 -22.09
CA GLN A 324 24.82 -31.12 -21.45
C GLN A 324 23.97 -32.27 -20.90
N GLY A 325 22.65 -32.26 -21.12
CA GLY A 325 21.72 -33.27 -20.62
C GLY A 325 21.37 -33.15 -19.13
N GLN A 326 21.86 -32.12 -18.44
CA GLN A 326 21.57 -31.88 -17.03
C GLN A 326 20.17 -31.30 -16.86
N GLU A 327 19.45 -31.80 -15.86
CA GLU A 327 18.12 -31.28 -15.50
C GLU A 327 18.26 -30.03 -14.64
N ILE A 328 17.85 -28.89 -15.20
CA ILE A 328 17.92 -27.58 -14.55
C ILE A 328 16.54 -26.95 -14.48
N TRP A 329 16.34 -26.05 -13.52
CA TRP A 329 15.23 -25.10 -13.58
C TRP A 329 15.57 -24.02 -14.62
N PRO A 330 14.67 -23.71 -15.58
CA PRO A 330 14.97 -22.76 -16.65
C PRO A 330 15.47 -21.40 -16.17
N TRP A 331 14.90 -20.87 -15.08
CA TRP A 331 15.28 -19.58 -14.50
C TRP A 331 16.61 -19.61 -13.74
N LEU A 332 17.15 -20.80 -13.42
CA LEU A 332 18.46 -20.91 -12.79
C LEU A 332 19.61 -20.92 -13.80
N HIS A 333 19.32 -21.02 -15.09
CA HIS A 333 20.33 -21.07 -16.14
C HIS A 333 21.30 -19.88 -16.12
N THR A 334 20.83 -18.70 -15.73
CA THR A 334 21.63 -17.47 -15.66
C THR A 334 22.64 -17.46 -14.51
N PHE A 335 22.44 -18.26 -13.45
CA PHE A 335 23.40 -18.36 -12.34
C PHE A 335 24.57 -19.30 -12.66
N GLU A 336 24.49 -20.07 -13.74
CA GLU A 336 25.55 -20.97 -14.20
C GLU A 336 26.52 -20.31 -15.19
N TRP A 337 26.25 -19.08 -15.62
CA TRP A 337 27.17 -18.31 -16.47
C TRP A 337 28.10 -17.48 -15.59
N PRO A 338 29.44 -17.63 -15.72
CA PRO A 338 30.38 -16.70 -15.09
C PRO A 338 30.07 -15.29 -15.60
N VAL A 339 29.96 -14.33 -14.70
CA VAL A 339 30.00 -12.91 -15.06
C VAL A 339 31.38 -12.67 -15.66
N VAL A 340 31.43 -12.37 -16.96
CA VAL A 340 32.66 -12.02 -17.69
C VAL A 340 33.02 -10.57 -17.38
#